data_AF-A0A140GRP4-F1
#
_entry.id   AF-A0A140GRP4-F1
#
_cell.length_a   1.000
_cell.length_b   1.000
_cell.length_c   1.000
_cell.angle_alpha   90.00
_cell.angle_beta   90.00
_cell.angle_gamma   90.00
#
_symmetry.space_group_name_H-M   'P 1'
#
loop_
_entity.id
_entity.type
_entity.pdbx_description
1 polymer ?
#
loop_
_entity_poly.entity_id
_entity_poly.type
_entity_poly.pdbx_seq_one_letter_code
_entity_poly.pdbx_strand_id
1 'polypeptide(L)'
;MKKTKIENLLHSKGYISIETLIVAGLVIATGAFLVSKLVWKGKDVATKNKNNMSNVGKIINGNSFNNDETANPGGGNSNNSVTPPKIDDYTCDLENPSDLADFEYAVIDDNYMDSKLKEIDDMLKQVPPGEQSPPPEVIESIKAPIKQLRDFKGGVVLTGYHGNKSDLELPSCIDGKKVVVIGQMAFSPIPQGPGPSTGNKVTITSVKIPNTIKTIGDGAFAGNQLSEVNIPNSVVSISDRAFCQNQLTSVTMPNRFDANKNNYFGSNSSNITFNLI
;
A
#
# COMPACT_ATOMS: atom_id res chain seq x y z
N MET A 1 13.67 33.21 -2.84
CA MET A 1 14.71 32.53 -2.04
C MET A 1 14.51 31.02 -2.22
N LYS A 2 15.58 30.28 -2.50
CA LYS A 2 15.54 29.10 -3.40
C LYS A 2 14.85 27.89 -2.75
N LYS A 3 13.85 27.34 -3.43
CA LYS A 3 13.17 26.02 -3.23
C LYS A 3 14.06 24.94 -2.61
N THR A 4 15.31 24.91 -3.06
CA THR A 4 16.42 24.05 -2.60
C THR A 4 16.71 24.09 -1.09
N LYS A 5 16.43 25.20 -0.40
CA LYS A 5 16.74 25.34 1.03
C LYS A 5 15.69 24.70 1.94
N ILE A 6 14.42 24.70 1.50
CA ILE A 6 13.31 24.02 2.19
C ILE A 6 13.37 22.52 1.91
N GLU A 7 13.72 22.13 0.67
CA GLU A 7 13.98 20.73 0.30
C GLU A 7 15.09 20.11 1.16
N ASN A 8 16.17 20.84 1.40
CA ASN A 8 17.25 20.38 2.27
C ASN A 8 16.84 20.27 3.75
N LEU A 9 15.91 21.10 4.21
CA LEU A 9 15.39 21.09 5.60
C LEU A 9 14.42 19.93 5.85
N LEU A 10 13.59 19.60 4.86
CA LEU A 10 12.71 18.43 4.89
C LEU A 10 13.53 17.14 4.80
N HIS A 11 14.51 17.09 3.90
CA HIS A 11 15.45 15.96 3.80
C HIS A 11 16.30 15.79 5.07
N SER A 12 16.81 16.87 5.69
CA SER A 12 17.60 16.76 6.92
C SER A 12 16.79 16.28 8.13
N LYS A 13 15.46 16.34 8.05
CA LYS A 13 14.52 15.87 9.07
C LYS A 13 13.83 14.55 8.70
N GLY A 14 14.26 13.88 7.63
CA GLY A 14 13.76 12.56 7.22
C GLY A 14 12.51 12.54 6.35
N TYR A 15 12.05 13.69 5.85
CA TYR A 15 10.89 13.80 4.94
C TYR A 15 11.30 13.99 3.48
N ILE A 16 10.46 13.48 2.57
CA ILE A 16 10.69 13.47 1.13
C ILE A 16 10.70 14.90 0.53
N SER A 17 11.53 15.13 -0.48
CA SER A 17 11.58 16.32 -1.37
C SER A 17 10.19 16.84 -1.75
N ILE A 18 10.03 18.18 -1.78
CA ILE A 18 8.85 18.90 -2.27
C ILE A 18 8.47 18.50 -3.71
N GLU A 19 9.43 18.05 -4.53
CA GLU A 19 9.14 17.55 -5.88
C GLU A 19 8.35 16.23 -5.85
N THR A 20 8.40 15.49 -4.75
CA THR A 20 7.57 14.29 -4.54
C THR A 20 6.15 14.63 -4.09
N LEU A 21 5.92 15.79 -3.46
CA LEU A 21 4.58 16.25 -3.06
C LEU A 21 3.73 16.74 -4.25
N ILE A 22 4.35 17.23 -5.32
CA ILE A 22 3.62 17.64 -6.55
C ILE A 22 3.25 16.42 -7.41
N VAL A 23 4.00 15.32 -7.31
CA VAL A 23 3.69 14.05 -8.01
C VAL A 23 2.72 13.17 -7.21
N ALA A 24 2.67 13.31 -5.88
CA ALA A 24 1.72 12.62 -5.01
C ALA A 24 0.25 13.07 -5.15
N GLY A 25 -0.07 13.96 -6.10
CA GLY A 25 -1.42 14.49 -6.37
C GLY A 25 -2.22 13.75 -7.46
N LEU A 26 -1.76 12.60 -7.94
CA LEU A 26 -2.51 11.77 -8.89
C LEU A 26 -2.37 10.30 -8.53
N VAL A 27 -3.36 9.79 -7.80
CA VAL A 27 -3.95 8.44 -7.80
C VAL A 27 -4.42 8.12 -6.37
N ILE A 28 -5.62 8.57 -6.06
CA ILE A 28 -6.55 7.80 -5.22
C ILE A 28 -7.86 7.74 -6.00
N ALA A 29 -8.17 6.58 -6.58
CA ALA A 29 -9.53 6.03 -6.71
C ALA A 29 -9.53 4.85 -7.70
N THR A 30 -9.50 3.62 -7.18
CA THR A 30 -10.25 2.54 -7.81
C THR A 30 -11.70 2.70 -7.39
N GLY A 31 -12.57 3.16 -8.32
CA GLY A 31 -14.02 3.08 -8.12
C GLY A 31 -14.87 4.29 -8.55
N ALA A 32 -14.52 5.02 -9.61
CA ALA A 32 -15.50 5.79 -10.37
C ALA A 32 -15.12 5.88 -11.85
N PHE A 33 -16.13 5.67 -12.68
CA PHE A 33 -16.13 5.40 -14.11
C PHE A 33 -15.97 6.68 -14.96
N LEU A 34 -15.27 6.54 -16.09
CA LEU A 34 -15.38 7.31 -17.34
C LEU A 34 -15.68 8.83 -17.26
N VAL A 35 -14.65 9.69 -17.28
CA VAL A 35 -14.54 10.79 -18.26
C VAL A 35 -13.07 11.20 -18.34
N SER A 36 -12.34 10.75 -19.38
CA SER A 36 -11.20 11.47 -19.98
C SER A 36 -10.57 10.66 -21.11
N LYS A 37 -11.38 10.35 -22.12
CA LYS A 37 -10.86 10.03 -23.45
C LYS A 37 -11.78 10.67 -24.48
N LEU A 38 -11.52 11.94 -24.78
CA LEU A 38 -11.83 12.66 -26.03
C LEU A 38 -11.34 14.11 -25.79
N VAL A 39 -10.05 14.37 -25.94
CA VAL A 39 -9.45 14.90 -27.19
C VAL A 39 -10.38 15.85 -27.92
N TRP A 40 -10.13 17.13 -27.66
CA TRP A 40 -10.48 18.23 -28.53
C TRP A 40 -9.74 18.06 -29.86
N LYS A 41 -10.41 17.49 -30.86
CA LYS A 41 -10.17 17.66 -32.30
C LYS A 41 -11.34 17.01 -33.04
N GLY A 42 -12.27 17.84 -33.54
CA GLY A 42 -13.41 17.37 -34.31
C GLY A 42 -14.62 18.32 -34.23
N LYS A 43 -14.40 19.59 -34.56
CA LYS A 43 -15.48 20.43 -35.08
C LYS A 43 -15.90 19.80 -36.41
N ASP A 44 -17.20 19.58 -36.58
CA ASP A 44 -17.88 19.05 -37.78
C ASP A 44 -17.77 17.54 -38.07
N VAL A 45 -18.66 16.69 -37.51
CA VAL A 45 -19.43 15.66 -38.24
C VAL A 45 -20.65 15.22 -37.40
N ALA A 46 -21.75 15.95 -37.46
CA ALA A 46 -23.07 15.45 -37.01
C ALA A 46 -24.20 16.06 -37.86
N THR A 47 -24.12 15.89 -39.18
CA THR A 47 -25.23 16.12 -40.12
C THR A 47 -25.15 15.12 -41.28
N LYS A 48 -25.52 13.87 -40.97
CA LYS A 48 -25.96 12.77 -41.87
C LYS A 48 -25.77 11.51 -41.03
N ASN A 49 -26.81 10.89 -40.48
CA ASN A 49 -27.67 10.03 -41.25
C ASN A 49 -28.97 9.79 -40.48
N LYS A 50 -29.95 10.68 -40.65
CA LYS A 50 -31.36 10.29 -40.61
C LYS A 50 -31.55 9.43 -41.85
N ASN A 51 -31.72 8.12 -41.68
CA ASN A 51 -32.60 7.23 -42.44
C ASN A 51 -32.15 5.77 -42.24
N ASN A 52 -33.15 4.92 -42.01
CA ASN A 52 -33.13 3.46 -41.83
C ASN A 52 -33.02 3.01 -40.36
N MET A 53 -34.04 2.46 -39.70
CA MET A 53 -35.32 1.93 -40.16
C MET A 53 -36.29 1.91 -38.97
N SER A 54 -37.50 2.42 -39.20
CA SER A 54 -38.70 2.13 -38.43
C SER A 54 -39.23 0.73 -38.79
N ASN A 55 -40.03 0.16 -37.89
CA ASN A 55 -40.75 -1.13 -37.95
C ASN A 55 -39.88 -2.29 -37.47
N VAL A 56 -40.22 -3.02 -36.40
CA VAL A 56 -41.50 -3.71 -36.19
C VAL A 56 -41.77 -3.84 -34.68
N GLY A 57 -42.91 -3.34 -34.22
CA GLY A 57 -43.53 -3.73 -32.95
C GLY A 57 -44.89 -4.37 -33.22
N LYS A 58 -45.22 -5.43 -32.45
CA LYS A 58 -46.46 -6.25 -32.45
C LYS A 58 -46.57 -7.14 -33.69
N ILE A 59 -46.92 -8.43 -33.64
CA ILE A 59 -47.94 -9.26 -32.96
C ILE A 59 -47.31 -10.70 -32.94
N ILE A 60 -47.54 -11.68 -32.04
CA ILE A 60 -48.69 -12.62 -31.94
C ILE A 60 -48.59 -13.47 -30.64
N ASN A 61 -49.73 -13.66 -29.96
CA ASN A 61 -49.99 -14.68 -28.94
C ASN A 61 -50.26 -16.06 -29.60
N GLY A 62 -49.96 -17.17 -28.91
CA GLY A 62 -50.50 -18.49 -29.26
C GLY A 62 -49.76 -19.67 -28.62
N ASN A 63 -50.42 -20.32 -27.65
CA ASN A 63 -49.99 -21.47 -26.84
C ASN A 63 -49.55 -22.71 -27.65
N SER A 64 -48.58 -23.49 -27.13
CA SER A 64 -48.63 -24.97 -27.16
C SER A 64 -47.66 -25.64 -26.15
N PHE A 65 -48.26 -26.09 -25.04
CA PHE A 65 -48.07 -27.33 -24.24
C PHE A 65 -46.68 -27.87 -23.78
N ASN A 66 -46.57 -27.93 -22.43
CA ASN A 66 -46.20 -29.05 -21.50
C ASN A 66 -44.97 -29.95 -21.80
N ASN A 67 -44.19 -30.48 -20.85
CA ASN A 67 -43.95 -30.40 -19.40
C ASN A 67 -42.69 -31.28 -19.19
N ASP A 68 -41.71 -30.89 -18.37
CA ASP A 68 -41.24 -31.72 -17.25
C ASP A 68 -40.30 -30.92 -16.33
N GLU A 69 -40.34 -31.27 -15.05
CA GLU A 69 -39.94 -30.54 -13.86
C GLU A 69 -38.43 -30.55 -13.58
N THR A 70 -37.90 -29.45 -13.00
CA THR A 70 -37.50 -29.42 -11.58
C THR A 70 -36.84 -28.08 -11.18
N ALA A 71 -37.40 -27.48 -10.13
CA ALA A 71 -36.78 -26.63 -9.09
C ALA A 71 -36.19 -25.24 -9.44
N ASN A 72 -37.01 -24.20 -9.26
CA ASN A 72 -36.71 -23.04 -8.38
C ASN A 72 -38.05 -22.36 -7.97
N PRO A 73 -38.15 -21.62 -6.85
CA PRO A 73 -37.98 -20.16 -7.00
C PRO A 73 -37.45 -19.38 -5.78
N GLY A 74 -36.81 -18.24 -6.08
CA GLY A 74 -36.70 -17.05 -5.22
C GLY A 74 -35.28 -16.82 -4.69
N GLY A 75 -34.49 -15.82 -5.11
CA GLY A 75 -34.84 -14.47 -5.56
C GLY A 75 -34.85 -13.53 -4.35
N GLY A 76 -33.75 -12.82 -4.07
CA GLY A 76 -33.76 -11.79 -3.03
C GLY A 76 -32.42 -11.29 -2.51
N ASN A 77 -32.00 -10.16 -3.07
CA ASN A 77 -31.38 -9.01 -2.38
C ASN A 77 -29.86 -8.98 -2.11
N SER A 78 -29.21 -8.19 -2.97
CA SER A 78 -27.95 -7.49 -2.75
C SER A 78 -28.03 -6.65 -1.47
N ASN A 79 -27.31 -7.06 -0.43
CA ASN A 79 -26.84 -6.20 0.66
C ASN A 79 -25.58 -6.85 1.24
N ASN A 80 -24.43 -6.71 0.56
CA ASN A 80 -23.14 -6.93 1.22
C ASN A 80 -22.89 -5.76 2.18
N SER A 81 -23.55 -5.84 3.34
CA SER A 81 -23.11 -5.16 4.54
C SER A 81 -21.71 -5.68 4.85
N VAL A 82 -20.69 -4.86 4.60
CA VAL A 82 -19.33 -5.13 5.05
C VAL A 82 -19.36 -5.02 6.57
N THR A 83 -19.49 -6.15 7.25
CA THR A 83 -19.28 -6.23 8.70
C THR A 83 -17.83 -5.85 9.00
N PRO A 84 -17.54 -5.06 10.06
CA PRO A 84 -16.17 -4.81 10.50
C PRO A 84 -15.43 -6.14 10.71
N PRO A 85 -14.14 -6.24 10.35
CA PRO A 85 -13.36 -7.46 10.58
C PRO A 85 -13.42 -7.85 12.07
N LYS A 86 -13.64 -9.13 12.35
CA LYS A 86 -13.75 -9.62 13.73
C LYS A 86 -12.36 -9.74 14.33
N ILE A 87 -12.22 -9.51 15.64
CA ILE A 87 -10.95 -9.61 16.38
C ILE A 87 -10.26 -10.98 16.15
N ASP A 88 -11.06 -12.01 15.92
CA ASP A 88 -10.68 -13.40 15.65
C ASP A 88 -9.95 -13.58 14.28
N ASP A 89 -10.00 -12.58 13.39
CA ASP A 89 -9.32 -12.65 12.08
C ASP A 89 -7.79 -12.53 12.19
N TYR A 90 -7.29 -12.10 13.35
CA TYR A 90 -5.87 -11.82 13.59
C TYR A 90 -5.21 -12.72 14.62
N THR A 91 -5.86 -13.77 15.12
CA THR A 91 -5.21 -14.77 15.98
C THR A 91 -4.47 -15.83 15.16
N CYS A 92 -3.36 -16.36 15.67
CA CYS A 92 -2.58 -17.43 15.04
C CYS A 92 -2.02 -18.41 16.07
N ASP A 93 -2.02 -19.70 15.70
CA ASP A 93 -1.47 -20.80 16.50
C ASP A 93 -0.04 -21.17 16.07
N LEU A 94 0.63 -20.29 15.32
CA LEU A 94 2.01 -20.51 14.85
C LEU A 94 3.00 -20.05 15.92
N GLU A 95 4.02 -20.87 16.19
CA GLU A 95 5.08 -20.54 17.14
C GLU A 95 5.93 -19.36 16.63
N ASN A 96 6.27 -18.45 17.55
CA ASN A 96 7.19 -17.34 17.28
C ASN A 96 8.56 -17.90 16.87
N PRO A 97 9.29 -17.25 15.94
CA PRO A 97 10.63 -17.67 15.62
C PRO A 97 11.57 -17.46 16.82
N SER A 98 12.63 -18.26 16.91
CA SER A 98 13.57 -18.24 18.04
C SER A 98 14.35 -16.92 18.19
N ASP A 99 14.38 -16.11 17.15
CA ASP A 99 15.00 -14.81 17.06
C ASP A 99 14.00 -13.64 17.14
N LEU A 100 12.80 -13.86 17.70
CA LEU A 100 11.80 -12.80 17.87
C LEU A 100 12.36 -11.54 18.56
N ALA A 101 13.32 -11.72 19.48
CA ALA A 101 13.98 -10.62 20.18
C ALA A 101 14.71 -9.65 19.23
N ASP A 102 15.03 -10.06 18.00
CA ASP A 102 15.69 -9.22 16.99
C ASP A 102 14.74 -8.27 16.27
N PHE A 103 13.43 -8.47 16.40
CA PHE A 103 12.39 -7.67 15.75
C PHE A 103 11.80 -6.64 16.72
N GLU A 104 11.72 -5.40 16.29
CA GLU A 104 10.89 -4.40 16.95
C GLU A 104 9.49 -4.45 16.35
N TYR A 105 8.48 -4.49 17.20
CA TYR A 105 7.08 -4.58 16.77
C TYR A 105 6.14 -3.91 17.76
N ALA A 106 4.91 -3.68 17.30
CA ALA A 106 3.82 -3.21 18.13
C ALA A 106 2.50 -3.88 17.74
N VAL A 107 1.62 -4.06 18.73
CA VAL A 107 0.22 -4.40 18.46
C VAL A 107 -0.48 -3.16 17.91
N ILE A 108 -1.24 -3.35 16.84
CA ILE A 108 -2.04 -2.30 16.23
C ILE A 108 -3.30 -2.11 17.10
N ASP A 109 -3.23 -1.17 18.03
CA ASP A 109 -4.34 -0.73 18.87
C ASP A 109 -4.51 0.80 18.85
N ASP A 110 -5.53 1.30 19.53
CA ASP A 110 -5.82 2.74 19.56
C ASP A 110 -4.66 3.53 20.19
N ASN A 111 -4.00 2.98 21.21
CA ASN A 111 -2.87 3.63 21.88
C ASN A 111 -1.68 3.79 20.93
N TYR A 112 -1.33 2.74 20.19
CA TYR A 112 -0.29 2.77 19.18
C TYR A 112 -0.60 3.83 18.12
N MET A 113 -1.80 3.80 17.54
CA MET A 113 -2.18 4.75 16.48
C MET A 113 -2.20 6.20 16.99
N ASP A 114 -2.77 6.45 18.17
CA ASP A 114 -2.83 7.79 18.76
C ASP A 114 -1.41 8.30 19.11
N SER A 115 -0.51 7.43 19.58
CA SER A 115 0.88 7.79 19.83
C SER A 115 1.60 8.24 18.55
N LYS A 116 1.41 7.53 17.43
CA LYS A 116 2.03 7.88 16.14
C LYS A 116 1.44 9.14 15.52
N LEU A 117 0.14 9.36 15.67
CA LEU A 117 -0.48 10.63 15.27
C LEU A 117 0.04 11.81 16.11
N LYS A 118 0.23 11.60 17.41
CA LYS A 118 0.80 12.60 18.31
C LYS A 118 2.25 12.92 17.98
N GLU A 119 3.08 11.94 17.62
CA GLU A 119 4.45 12.15 17.13
C GLU A 119 4.46 13.13 15.94
N ILE A 120 3.58 12.93 14.95
CA ILE A 120 3.44 13.85 13.81
C ILE A 120 3.02 15.24 14.27
N ASP A 121 2.02 15.35 15.15
CA ASP A 121 1.56 16.65 15.65
C ASP A 121 2.65 17.40 16.42
N ASP A 122 3.45 16.69 17.21
CA ASP A 122 4.57 17.27 17.96
C ASP A 122 5.73 17.68 17.03
N MET A 123 5.94 17.00 15.90
CA MET A 123 6.89 17.40 14.87
C MET A 123 6.43 18.66 14.12
N LEU A 124 5.14 18.76 13.79
CA LEU A 124 4.57 19.94 13.13
C LEU A 124 4.64 21.21 14.01
N LYS A 125 4.62 21.06 15.34
CA LYS A 125 4.81 22.18 16.29
C LYS A 125 6.24 22.70 16.34
N GLN A 126 7.23 21.93 15.90
CA GLN A 126 8.65 22.31 15.90
C GLN A 126 9.08 23.05 14.62
N VAL A 127 8.13 23.45 13.77
CA VAL A 127 8.39 24.28 12.60
C VAL A 127 8.87 25.67 13.07
N PRO A 128 10.06 26.14 12.66
CA PRO A 128 10.63 27.41 13.11
C PRO A 128 9.70 28.62 12.90
N PRO A 129 9.76 29.64 13.77
CA PRO A 129 9.02 30.88 13.57
C PRO A 129 9.38 31.53 12.23
N GLY A 130 8.39 31.77 11.37
CA GLY A 130 8.57 32.37 10.04
C GLY A 130 8.52 31.38 8.86
N GLU A 131 8.45 30.08 9.11
CA GLU A 131 8.07 29.08 8.11
C GLU A 131 6.55 28.86 8.11
N GLN A 132 5.96 28.75 6.91
CA GLN A 132 4.54 28.46 6.78
C GLN A 132 4.29 26.98 7.11
N SER A 133 3.35 26.71 8.01
CA SER A 133 2.90 25.35 8.30
C SER A 133 2.48 24.63 7.00
N PRO A 134 2.73 23.32 6.86
CA PRO A 134 2.28 22.56 5.70
C PRO A 134 0.76 22.73 5.47
N PRO A 135 0.29 22.78 4.22
CA PRO A 135 -1.14 22.81 3.93
C PRO A 135 -1.88 21.63 4.58
N PRO A 136 -3.16 21.78 4.98
CA PRO A 136 -3.92 20.72 5.62
C PRO A 136 -3.96 19.39 4.83
N GLU A 137 -3.99 19.47 3.50
CA GLU A 137 -3.96 18.31 2.60
C GLU A 137 -2.67 17.47 2.75
N VAL A 138 -1.54 18.15 2.94
CA VAL A 138 -0.24 17.51 3.15
C VAL A 138 -0.19 16.85 4.53
N ILE A 139 -0.70 17.53 5.56
CA ILE A 139 -0.81 16.97 6.91
C ILE A 139 -1.67 15.71 6.89
N GLU A 140 -2.78 15.74 6.16
CA GLU A 140 -3.68 14.59 6.06
C GLU A 140 -3.05 13.44 5.29
N SER A 141 -2.29 13.72 4.23
CA SER A 141 -1.48 12.71 3.52
C SER A 141 -0.44 12.05 4.44
N ILE A 142 0.23 12.82 5.30
CA ILE A 142 1.20 12.30 6.27
C ILE A 142 0.51 11.40 7.32
N LYS A 143 -0.70 11.77 7.75
CA LYS A 143 -1.46 11.00 8.77
C LYS A 143 -2.21 9.80 8.20
N ALA A 144 -2.55 9.81 6.91
CA ALA A 144 -3.39 8.80 6.28
C ALA A 144 -2.88 7.36 6.46
N PRO A 145 -1.57 7.04 6.30
CA PRO A 145 -1.07 5.69 6.53
C PRO A 145 -1.35 5.16 7.94
N ILE A 146 -1.24 6.01 8.97
CA ILE A 146 -1.53 5.62 10.35
C ILE A 146 -3.03 5.40 10.54
N LYS A 147 -3.88 6.25 9.95
CA LYS A 147 -5.34 6.08 10.01
C LYS A 147 -5.80 4.78 9.36
N GLN A 148 -5.16 4.36 8.28
CA GLN A 148 -5.44 3.09 7.59
C GLN A 148 -5.09 1.86 8.45
N LEU A 149 -4.23 1.99 9.47
CA LEU A 149 -3.95 0.88 10.38
C LEU A 149 -5.18 0.43 11.19
N ARG A 150 -6.22 1.26 11.31
CA ARG A 150 -7.47 0.87 11.97
C ARG A 150 -8.09 -0.38 11.34
N ASP A 151 -7.90 -0.60 10.04
CA ASP A 151 -8.40 -1.78 9.31
C ASP A 151 -7.69 -3.08 9.72
N PHE A 152 -6.57 -2.96 10.45
CA PHE A 152 -5.75 -4.09 10.91
C PHE A 152 -5.67 -4.16 12.45
N LYS A 153 -6.61 -3.52 13.16
CA LYS A 153 -6.64 -3.48 14.62
C LYS A 153 -6.64 -4.90 15.21
N GLY A 154 -5.73 -5.14 16.16
CA GLY A 154 -5.52 -6.44 16.79
C GLY A 154 -4.39 -7.28 16.15
N GLY A 155 -3.94 -6.94 14.96
CA GLY A 155 -2.73 -7.49 14.33
C GLY A 155 -1.44 -6.82 14.83
N VAL A 156 -0.31 -7.25 14.27
CA VAL A 156 1.02 -6.75 14.61
C VAL A 156 1.67 -6.03 13.43
N VAL A 157 2.33 -4.92 13.73
CA VAL A 157 3.22 -4.19 12.83
C VAL A 157 4.68 -4.41 13.23
N LEU A 158 5.53 -4.81 12.28
CA LEU A 158 6.99 -4.80 12.46
C LEU A 158 7.50 -3.37 12.25
N THR A 159 8.17 -2.79 13.22
CA THR A 159 8.64 -1.39 13.19
C THR A 159 10.14 -1.28 13.03
N GLY A 160 10.87 -2.36 13.22
CA GLY A 160 12.33 -2.35 13.20
C GLY A 160 12.91 -3.76 13.20
N TYR A 161 14.20 -3.84 12.89
CA TYR A 161 15.00 -5.05 13.03
C TYR A 161 16.41 -4.66 13.45
N HIS A 162 16.88 -5.27 14.52
CA HIS A 162 18.20 -5.04 15.11
C HIS A 162 19.01 -6.33 15.29
N GLY A 163 18.57 -7.42 14.64
CA GLY A 163 19.34 -8.66 14.55
C GLY A 163 20.53 -8.55 13.62
N ASN A 164 21.29 -9.63 13.54
CA ASN A 164 22.53 -9.70 12.75
C ASN A 164 22.41 -10.59 11.49
N LYS A 165 21.30 -11.29 11.31
CA LYS A 165 21.06 -12.12 10.12
C LYS A 165 20.75 -11.22 8.92
N SER A 166 21.32 -11.57 7.77
CA SER A 166 21.03 -10.93 6.48
C SER A 166 20.03 -11.72 5.63
N ASP A 167 19.81 -13.00 5.93
CA ASP A 167 18.73 -13.83 5.36
C ASP A 167 17.61 -13.93 6.39
N LEU A 168 16.45 -13.35 6.07
CA LEU A 168 15.34 -13.21 7.00
C LEU A 168 14.14 -14.05 6.59
N GLU A 169 13.57 -14.74 7.57
CA GLU A 169 12.20 -15.23 7.50
C GLU A 169 11.35 -14.40 8.45
N LEU A 170 10.45 -13.58 7.91
CA LEU A 170 9.67 -12.71 8.79
C LEU A 170 8.65 -13.54 9.59
N PRO A 171 8.48 -13.26 10.90
CA PRO A 171 7.45 -13.91 11.69
C PRO A 171 6.07 -13.67 11.06
N SER A 172 5.27 -14.72 10.96
CA SER A 172 3.85 -14.61 10.59
C SER A 172 2.95 -14.38 11.81
N CYS A 173 3.46 -14.69 13.01
CA CYS A 173 2.78 -14.61 14.29
C CYS A 173 3.72 -14.05 15.36
N ILE A 174 3.20 -13.17 16.21
CA ILE A 174 3.87 -12.68 17.42
C ILE A 174 2.82 -12.63 18.53
N ASP A 175 3.07 -13.33 19.63
CA ASP A 175 2.19 -13.39 20.82
C ASP A 175 0.74 -13.76 20.48
N GLY A 176 0.59 -14.76 19.61
CA GLY A 176 -0.71 -15.23 19.14
C GLY A 176 -1.44 -14.27 18.19
N LYS A 177 -0.77 -13.21 17.73
CA LYS A 177 -1.32 -12.21 16.81
C LYS A 177 -0.60 -12.23 15.46
N LYS A 178 -1.36 -12.17 14.37
CA LYS A 178 -0.82 -12.17 13.02
C LYS A 178 0.00 -10.91 12.78
N VAL A 179 1.20 -11.10 12.22
CA VAL A 179 1.98 -10.00 11.66
C VAL A 179 1.37 -9.63 10.32
N VAL A 180 0.87 -8.41 10.22
CA VAL A 180 0.05 -7.95 9.09
C VAL A 180 0.60 -6.71 8.40
N VAL A 181 1.49 -5.96 9.06
CA VAL A 181 2.10 -4.76 8.49
C VAL A 181 3.61 -4.80 8.66
N ILE A 182 4.32 -4.46 7.59
CA ILE A 182 5.73 -4.08 7.66
C ILE A 182 5.75 -2.55 7.68
N GLY A 183 6.21 -1.98 8.78
CA GLY A 183 6.20 -0.55 9.03
C GLY A 183 7.16 0.22 8.12
N GLN A 184 6.99 1.54 8.13
CA GLN A 184 7.89 2.46 7.43
C GLN A 184 9.32 2.19 7.86
N MET A 185 10.18 1.86 6.89
CA MET A 185 11.62 1.66 7.06
C MET A 185 12.06 0.64 8.10
N ALA A 186 11.17 -0.28 8.48
CA ALA A 186 11.42 -1.29 9.49
C ALA A 186 12.72 -2.09 9.25
N PHE A 187 13.08 -2.30 7.98
CA PHE A 187 14.24 -3.06 7.57
C PHE A 187 15.25 -2.23 6.76
N SER A 188 15.13 -0.90 6.73
CA SER A 188 16.13 -0.07 6.03
C SER A 188 17.40 0.06 6.87
N PRO A 189 18.60 -0.17 6.30
CA PRO A 189 19.87 0.09 6.98
C PRO A 189 20.16 1.58 7.12
N ILE A 190 19.44 2.44 6.39
CA ILE A 190 19.63 3.89 6.41
C ILE A 190 19.01 4.45 7.70
N PRO A 191 19.77 5.18 8.53
CA PRO A 191 19.22 5.89 9.68
C PRO A 191 18.33 7.03 9.21
N GLN A 192 17.13 7.15 9.78
CA GLN A 192 16.27 8.30 9.56
C GLN A 192 16.41 9.31 10.71
N GLY A 193 16.90 10.50 10.38
CA GLY A 193 16.88 11.66 11.27
C GLY A 193 18.20 11.96 12.02
N PRO A 194 18.29 13.15 12.65
CA PRO A 194 19.45 13.57 13.43
C PRO A 194 19.44 12.86 14.79
N GLY A 195 19.93 11.63 14.81
CA GLY A 195 20.20 10.87 16.02
C GLY A 195 21.42 9.99 15.77
N PRO A 196 22.22 9.65 16.80
CA PRO A 196 23.28 8.68 16.62
C PRO A 196 22.65 7.39 16.09
N SER A 197 23.17 6.89 14.97
CA SER A 197 22.84 5.55 14.47
C SER A 197 23.46 4.55 15.45
N THR A 198 22.75 4.22 16.52
CA THR A 198 23.30 3.45 17.64
C THR A 198 23.25 1.93 17.43
N GLY A 199 23.33 1.46 16.20
CA GLY A 199 23.38 0.03 15.93
C GLY A 199 24.13 -0.27 14.65
N ASN A 200 24.96 -1.33 14.67
CA ASN A 200 25.42 -1.98 13.47
C ASN A 200 24.18 -2.52 12.72
N LYS A 201 23.57 -1.71 11.85
CA LYS A 201 22.46 -2.17 11.01
C LYS A 201 23.02 -3.11 9.94
N VAL A 202 22.57 -4.36 9.98
CA VAL A 202 22.87 -5.35 8.95
C VAL A 202 22.14 -4.99 7.67
N THR A 203 22.80 -5.17 6.54
CA THR A 203 22.15 -5.11 5.22
C THR A 203 21.58 -6.48 4.88
N ILE A 204 20.31 -6.52 4.52
CA ILE A 204 19.58 -7.77 4.24
C ILE A 204 19.84 -8.19 2.80
N THR A 205 20.10 -9.48 2.60
CA THR A 205 20.38 -10.11 1.30
C THR A 205 19.20 -10.90 0.77
N SER A 206 18.33 -11.40 1.65
CA SER A 206 17.11 -12.13 1.29
C SER A 206 16.05 -11.98 2.38
N VAL A 207 14.78 -12.01 1.95
CA VAL A 207 13.64 -11.94 2.86
C VAL A 207 12.49 -12.81 2.38
N LYS A 208 11.97 -13.68 3.26
CA LYS A 208 10.72 -14.41 3.06
C LYS A 208 9.59 -13.65 3.74
N ILE A 209 8.68 -13.11 2.94
CA ILE A 209 7.50 -12.37 3.39
C ILE A 209 6.33 -13.35 3.57
N PRO A 210 5.76 -13.50 4.77
CA PRO A 210 4.67 -14.45 4.99
C PRO A 210 3.34 -13.97 4.41
N ASN A 211 2.45 -14.92 4.10
CA ASN A 211 1.11 -14.66 3.55
C ASN A 211 0.14 -13.94 4.53
N THR A 212 0.59 -13.63 5.74
CA THR A 212 -0.16 -12.81 6.70
C THR A 212 -0.03 -11.31 6.41
N ILE A 213 1.06 -10.88 5.76
CA ILE A 213 1.31 -9.47 5.46
C ILE A 213 0.26 -8.94 4.49
N LYS A 214 -0.31 -7.78 4.86
CA LYS A 214 -1.28 -7.00 4.10
C LYS A 214 -0.67 -5.71 3.56
N THR A 215 0.21 -5.07 4.32
CA THR A 215 0.77 -3.76 3.94
C THR A 215 2.29 -3.75 4.09
N ILE A 216 2.98 -3.20 3.10
CA ILE A 216 4.42 -2.95 3.12
C ILE A 216 4.64 -1.43 3.08
N GLY A 217 5.22 -0.89 4.15
CA GLY A 217 5.37 0.54 4.39
C GLY A 217 6.44 1.22 3.53
N ASP A 218 6.43 2.56 3.60
CA ASP A 218 7.33 3.41 2.82
C ASP A 218 8.78 3.08 3.17
N GLY A 219 9.61 2.86 2.14
CA GLY A 219 11.01 2.51 2.32
C GLY A 219 11.29 1.27 3.19
N ALA A 220 10.32 0.38 3.41
CA ALA A 220 10.42 -0.74 4.36
C ALA A 220 11.73 -1.54 4.23
N PHE A 221 12.16 -1.84 3.00
CA PHE A 221 13.40 -2.54 2.65
C PHE A 221 14.37 -1.68 1.83
N ALA A 222 14.20 -0.36 1.83
CA ALA A 222 15.03 0.55 1.05
C ALA A 222 16.51 0.48 1.46
N GLY A 223 17.43 0.42 0.49
CA GLY A 223 18.88 0.49 0.74
C GLY A 223 19.54 -0.83 1.17
N ASN A 224 18.89 -1.96 0.94
CA ASN A 224 19.43 -3.29 1.25
C ASN A 224 20.19 -3.91 0.05
N GLN A 225 20.52 -5.19 0.15
CA GLN A 225 21.21 -5.97 -0.88
C GLN A 225 20.34 -7.12 -1.42
N LEU A 226 19.01 -6.95 -1.42
CA LEU A 226 18.09 -7.98 -1.93
C LEU A 226 18.36 -8.23 -3.41
N SER A 227 18.58 -9.49 -3.78
CA SER A 227 18.73 -9.94 -5.17
C SER A 227 17.41 -10.37 -5.81
N GLU A 228 16.49 -10.85 -4.98
CA GLU A 228 15.13 -11.23 -5.34
C GLU A 228 14.13 -10.93 -4.22
N VAL A 229 12.85 -10.83 -4.58
CA VAL A 229 11.77 -10.78 -3.59
C VAL A 229 10.51 -11.46 -4.15
N ASN A 230 9.84 -12.20 -3.28
CA ASN A 230 8.50 -12.74 -3.53
C ASN A 230 7.49 -11.99 -2.65
N ILE A 231 6.63 -11.20 -3.29
CA ILE A 231 5.55 -10.48 -2.65
C ILE A 231 4.30 -11.35 -2.73
N PRO A 232 3.74 -11.80 -1.59
CA PRO A 232 2.62 -12.73 -1.61
C PRO A 232 1.32 -12.07 -2.05
N ASN A 233 0.38 -12.90 -2.55
CA ASN A 233 -0.95 -12.46 -2.98
C ASN A 233 -1.80 -11.82 -1.86
N SER A 234 -1.41 -12.00 -0.60
CA SER A 234 -2.05 -11.38 0.56
C SER A 234 -1.80 -9.87 0.68
N VAL A 235 -0.73 -9.35 0.08
CA VAL A 235 -0.32 -7.93 0.22
C VAL A 235 -1.26 -7.04 -0.56
N VAL A 236 -2.10 -6.26 0.10
CA VAL A 236 -3.05 -5.36 -0.57
C VAL A 236 -2.44 -4.01 -0.92
N SER A 237 -1.41 -3.58 -0.20
CA SER A 237 -0.79 -2.26 -0.38
C SER A 237 0.74 -2.32 -0.24
N ILE A 238 1.42 -1.58 -1.12
CA ILE A 238 2.86 -1.33 -1.09
C ILE A 238 3.03 0.18 -1.21
N SER A 239 3.76 0.78 -0.26
CA SER A 239 4.07 2.20 -0.27
C SER A 239 5.30 2.50 -1.11
N ASP A 240 5.51 3.79 -1.38
CA ASP A 240 6.63 4.26 -2.16
C ASP A 240 7.97 3.79 -1.60
N ARG A 241 8.90 3.53 -2.52
CA ARG A 241 10.29 3.16 -2.25
C ARG A 241 10.48 1.92 -1.38
N ALA A 242 9.43 1.12 -1.14
CA ALA A 242 9.48 -0.03 -0.26
C ALA A 242 10.67 -0.97 -0.53
N PHE A 243 11.09 -1.07 -1.80
CA PHE A 243 12.22 -1.89 -2.25
C PHE A 243 13.23 -1.10 -3.08
N CYS A 244 13.33 0.22 -2.89
CA CYS A 244 14.29 1.03 -3.65
C CYS A 244 15.74 0.73 -3.23
N GLN A 245 16.70 1.08 -4.09
CA GLN A 245 18.13 0.95 -3.78
C GLN A 245 18.55 -0.45 -3.30
N ASN A 246 18.07 -1.49 -3.99
CA ASN A 246 18.49 -2.88 -3.81
C ASN A 246 19.24 -3.39 -5.05
N GLN A 247 19.61 -4.66 -5.05
CA GLN A 247 20.28 -5.37 -6.15
C GLN A 247 19.30 -6.30 -6.89
N LEU A 248 18.01 -5.94 -6.93
CA LEU A 248 16.97 -6.83 -7.43
C LEU A 248 17.18 -7.15 -8.91
N THR A 249 17.14 -8.44 -9.23
CA THR A 249 17.16 -8.97 -10.60
C THR A 249 15.85 -9.68 -10.94
N SER A 250 15.13 -10.16 -9.92
CA SER A 250 13.85 -10.84 -10.06
C SER A 250 12.88 -10.41 -8.97
N VAL A 251 11.63 -10.13 -9.36
CA VAL A 251 10.54 -9.83 -8.44
C VAL A 251 9.36 -10.69 -8.83
N THR A 252 8.86 -11.51 -7.90
CA THR A 252 7.55 -12.15 -8.04
C THR A 252 6.54 -11.31 -7.29
N MET A 253 5.48 -10.85 -7.96
CA MET A 253 4.49 -9.99 -7.31
C MET A 253 3.11 -10.07 -7.97
N PRO A 254 2.03 -9.75 -7.24
CA PRO A 254 0.71 -9.72 -7.82
C PRO A 254 0.56 -8.70 -8.95
N ASN A 255 -0.15 -9.09 -10.03
CA ASN A 255 -0.32 -8.25 -11.22
C ASN A 255 -0.87 -6.84 -10.93
N ARG A 256 -1.65 -6.67 -9.84
CA ARG A 256 -2.18 -5.36 -9.40
C ARG A 256 -1.11 -4.30 -9.14
N PHE A 257 0.14 -4.69 -8.89
CA PHE A 257 1.23 -3.77 -8.60
C PHE A 257 2.04 -3.38 -9.84
N ASP A 258 1.78 -4.00 -11.02
CA ASP A 258 2.60 -3.78 -12.21
C ASP A 258 2.55 -2.33 -12.71
N ALA A 259 1.37 -1.71 -12.68
CA ALA A 259 1.17 -0.34 -13.15
C ALA A 259 2.02 0.70 -12.39
N ASN A 260 2.32 0.46 -11.12
CA ASN A 260 3.01 1.39 -10.22
C ASN A 260 4.38 0.88 -9.75
N LYS A 261 4.91 -0.18 -10.35
CA LYS A 261 6.15 -0.85 -9.89
C LYS A 261 7.34 0.08 -9.75
N ASN A 262 7.44 1.12 -10.57
CA ASN A 262 8.52 2.10 -10.48
C ASN A 262 8.51 2.88 -9.15
N ASN A 263 7.35 3.04 -8.52
CA ASN A 263 7.26 3.70 -7.22
C ASN A 263 7.87 2.83 -6.12
N TYR A 264 7.68 1.51 -6.20
CA TYR A 264 8.12 0.56 -5.16
C TYR A 264 9.59 0.16 -5.33
N PHE A 265 10.01 -0.07 -6.58
CA PHE A 265 11.31 -0.64 -6.94
C PHE A 265 12.24 0.34 -7.66
N GLY A 266 11.90 1.63 -7.72
CA GLY A 266 12.74 2.65 -8.36
C GLY A 266 14.18 2.64 -7.81
N SER A 267 15.15 2.93 -8.67
CA SER A 267 16.59 3.04 -8.31
C SER A 267 17.29 1.73 -7.88
N ASN A 268 16.78 0.56 -8.30
CA ASN A 268 17.55 -0.69 -8.24
C ASN A 268 18.68 -0.70 -9.28
N SER A 269 19.82 -1.31 -8.94
CA SER A 269 21.03 -1.27 -9.77
C SER A 269 20.99 -2.16 -11.02
N SER A 270 19.93 -2.94 -11.22
CA SER A 270 19.82 -3.96 -12.28
C SER A 270 18.48 -3.87 -13.05
N ASN A 271 18.47 -4.42 -14.26
CA ASN A 271 17.23 -4.65 -15.01
C ASN A 271 16.43 -5.76 -14.31
N ILE A 272 15.30 -5.39 -13.71
CA ILE A 272 14.45 -6.33 -12.97
C ILE A 272 13.55 -7.10 -13.93
N THR A 273 13.52 -8.43 -13.79
CA THR A 273 12.48 -9.29 -14.37
C THR A 273 11.30 -9.38 -13.40
N PHE A 274 10.10 -9.03 -13.86
CA PHE A 274 8.88 -9.12 -13.06
C PHE A 274 8.06 -10.34 -13.45
N ASN A 275 7.87 -11.25 -12.50
CA ASN A 275 7.06 -12.46 -12.62
C ASN A 275 5.70 -12.19 -11.95
N LEU A 276 4.66 -11.93 -12.74
CA LEU A 276 3.36 -11.52 -12.24
C LEU A 276 2.52 -12.74 -11.84
N ILE A 277 1.92 -12.68 -10.65
CA ILE A 277 1.02 -13.71 -10.07
C ILE A 277 -0.37 -13.18 -9.73
#